data_AF-A0A6J1W3L4-F1
#
_entry.id   AF-A0A6J1W3L4-F1
#
_cell.length_a   1.000
_cell.length_b   1.000
_cell.length_c   1.000
_cell.angle_alpha   90.00
_cell.angle_beta   90.00
_cell.angle_gamma   90.00
#
_symmetry.space_group_name_H-M   'P 1'
#
loop_
_entity.id
_entity.type
_entity.pdbx_description
1 polymer ?
#
loop_
_entity_poly.entity_id
_entity_poly.type
_entity_poly.pdbx_seq_one_letter_code
_entity_poly.pdbx_strand_id
1 'polypeptide(L)'
;MLKLILFANFSALHLRFLDEYAQNNITFWALSSQNEPITALFVSRNDFPCNYFSPQHQRDFIIQDLGPALVAGGYTDIRLMILDDLRCHLPNWADQVIGNSTAAAYVSGIGIHWYLDSVTPAGLTLDVTHHLYPNFFLLYTEACNGFLDWDVKVALGSWERGTYYSRSILK
;
A
#
# COMPACT_ATOMS: atom_id res chain seq x y z
N MET A 1 -2.07 -9.03 24.05
CA MET A 1 -2.42 -7.81 24.82
C MET A 1 -1.62 -6.60 24.33
N LEU A 2 -0.27 -6.60 24.35
CA LEU A 2 0.55 -5.45 23.88
C LEU A 2 0.34 -5.09 22.39
N LYS A 3 0.27 -6.10 21.52
CA LYS A 3 0.10 -5.92 20.06
C LYS A 3 -1.26 -5.31 19.67
N LEU A 4 -2.32 -5.68 20.39
CA LEU A 4 -3.68 -5.13 20.21
C LEU A 4 -3.73 -3.64 20.60
N ILE A 5 -3.07 -3.25 21.69
CA ILE A 5 -3.02 -1.84 22.12
C ILE A 5 -2.29 -0.97 21.09
N LEU A 6 -1.21 -1.49 20.49
CA LEU A 6 -0.46 -0.76 19.47
C LEU A 6 -1.25 -0.57 18.17
N PHE A 7 -2.01 -1.58 17.74
CA PHE A 7 -2.87 -1.47 16.55
C PHE A 7 -4.04 -0.51 16.77
N ALA A 8 -4.71 -0.58 17.92
CA ALA A 8 -5.77 0.37 18.26
C ALA A 8 -5.26 1.83 18.25
N ASN A 9 -4.09 2.08 18.85
CA ASN A 9 -3.48 3.42 18.83
C ASN A 9 -3.10 3.86 17.40
N PHE A 10 -2.59 2.95 16.58
CA PHE A 10 -2.23 3.26 15.19
C PHE A 10 -3.45 3.55 14.32
N SER A 11 -4.54 2.82 14.51
CA SER A 11 -5.85 3.11 13.88
C SER A 11 -6.36 4.49 14.31
N ALA A 12 -6.28 4.83 15.60
CA ALA A 12 -6.68 6.15 16.09
C ALA A 12 -5.86 7.30 15.46
N LEU A 13 -4.59 7.08 15.14
CA LEU A 13 -3.77 8.07 14.42
C LEU A 13 -4.27 8.31 12.99
N HIS A 14 -4.77 7.28 12.30
CA HIS A 14 -5.36 7.45 10.96
C HIS A 14 -6.63 8.28 11.04
N LEU A 15 -7.53 7.99 11.97
CA LEU A 15 -8.77 8.75 12.14
C LEU A 15 -8.47 10.20 12.50
N ARG A 16 -7.55 10.43 13.44
CA ARG A 16 -7.14 11.79 13.80
C ARG A 16 -6.56 12.53 12.60
N PHE A 17 -5.74 11.89 11.77
CA PHE A 17 -5.23 12.50 10.55
C PHE A 17 -6.37 12.96 9.63
N LEU A 18 -7.39 12.12 9.42
CA LEU A 18 -8.56 12.48 8.62
C LEU A 18 -9.35 13.63 9.25
N ASP A 19 -9.59 13.60 10.56
CA ASP A 19 -10.31 14.64 11.30
C ASP A 19 -9.62 16.02 11.20
N GLU A 20 -8.30 16.05 11.38
CA GLU A 20 -7.51 17.31 11.36
C GLU A 20 -7.49 17.91 9.95
N TYR A 21 -7.48 17.10 8.89
CA TYR A 21 -7.60 17.59 7.52
C TYR A 21 -9.02 18.04 7.17
N ALA A 22 -10.05 17.35 7.69
CA ALA A 22 -11.44 17.75 7.50
C ALA A 22 -11.72 19.13 8.13
N GLN A 23 -11.12 19.46 9.27
CA GLN A 23 -11.17 20.82 9.86
C GLN A 23 -10.64 21.91 8.91
N ASN A 24 -9.80 21.53 7.95
CA ASN A 24 -9.23 22.40 6.93
C ASN A 24 -9.95 22.27 5.57
N ASN A 25 -11.14 21.65 5.53
CA ASN A 25 -11.92 21.36 4.31
C ASN A 25 -11.17 20.50 3.28
N ILE A 26 -10.28 19.62 3.73
CA ILE A 26 -9.58 18.68 2.87
C ILE A 26 -10.16 17.28 3.10
N THR A 27 -10.62 16.66 2.03
CA THR A 27 -11.15 15.29 2.02
C THR A 27 -10.21 14.36 1.27
N PHE A 28 -10.17 13.10 1.68
CA PHE A 28 -9.36 12.06 1.02
C PHE A 28 -10.23 11.15 0.18
N TRP A 29 -9.71 10.77 -0.98
CA TRP A 29 -10.31 9.72 -1.82
C TRP A 29 -9.97 8.33 -1.29
N ALA A 30 -8.73 8.13 -0.85
CA ALA A 30 -8.19 6.84 -0.46
C ALA A 30 -7.13 6.96 0.63
N LEU A 31 -6.87 5.86 1.32
CA LEU A 31 -5.75 5.69 2.25
C LEU A 31 -5.14 4.29 2.07
N SER A 32 -3.82 4.17 2.16
CA SER A 32 -3.18 2.86 2.32
C SER A 32 -3.06 2.51 3.80
N SER A 33 -3.14 1.22 4.11
CA SER A 33 -3.03 0.76 5.51
C SER A 33 -1.62 0.89 6.11
N GLN A 34 -0.59 0.92 5.26
CA GLN A 34 0.82 1.12 5.62
C GLN A 34 1.65 1.23 4.34
N ASN A 35 2.53 2.22 4.24
CA ASN A 35 3.55 2.30 3.18
C ASN A 35 4.62 1.22 3.36
N GLU A 36 4.93 0.50 2.28
CA GLU A 36 5.98 -0.51 2.18
C GLU A 36 6.15 -1.40 3.43
N PRO A 37 5.11 -2.18 3.79
CA PRO A 37 5.09 -3.01 5.00
C PRO A 37 6.25 -4.00 5.10
N ILE A 38 6.88 -4.41 4.00
CA ILE A 38 8.02 -5.34 4.02
C ILE A 38 9.37 -4.62 4.15
N THR A 39 9.46 -3.38 3.70
CA THR A 39 10.72 -2.61 3.65
C THR A 39 11.43 -2.55 5.01
N ALA A 40 10.68 -2.47 6.12
CA ALA A 40 11.23 -2.48 7.48
C ALA A 40 12.02 -3.77 7.88
N LEU A 41 12.00 -4.82 7.06
CA LEU A 41 12.87 -6.00 7.24
C LEU A 41 14.29 -5.80 6.68
N PHE A 42 14.45 -4.86 5.75
CA PHE A 42 15.69 -4.68 4.98
C PHE A 42 16.44 -3.40 5.32
N VAL A 43 15.80 -2.49 6.06
CA VAL A 43 16.31 -1.15 6.35
C VAL A 43 16.09 -0.78 7.81
N SER A 44 16.95 0.08 8.34
CA SER A 44 16.81 0.55 9.72
C SER A 44 15.79 1.69 9.79
N ARG A 45 15.01 1.72 10.87
CA ARG A 45 14.14 2.87 11.20
C ARG A 45 14.92 4.16 11.45
N ASN A 46 16.23 4.04 11.70
CA ASN A 46 17.12 5.21 11.84
C ASN A 46 17.46 5.83 10.49
N ASP A 47 17.37 5.08 9.39
CA ASP A 47 17.68 5.55 8.05
C ASP A 47 16.45 6.25 7.44
N PHE A 48 15.26 5.66 7.64
CA PHE A 48 13.99 6.27 7.28
C PHE A 48 12.80 5.70 8.06
N PRO A 49 11.68 6.45 8.19
CA PRO A 49 10.48 5.96 8.85
C PRO A 49 9.90 4.74 8.13
N CYS A 50 9.88 3.59 8.80
CA CYS A 50 9.28 2.37 8.28
C CYS A 50 8.63 1.57 9.42
N ASN A 51 7.63 0.75 9.08
CA ASN A 51 6.98 -0.14 10.03
C ASN A 51 6.66 -1.48 9.38
N TYR A 52 6.96 -2.57 10.09
CA TYR A 52 6.82 -3.92 9.53
C TYR A 52 5.41 -4.49 9.71
N PHE A 53 4.81 -4.93 8.62
CA PHE A 53 3.61 -5.75 8.63
C PHE A 53 3.87 -7.02 7.83
N SER A 54 3.53 -8.19 8.38
CA SER A 54 3.27 -9.36 7.54
C SER A 54 1.88 -9.20 6.90
N PRO A 55 1.54 -9.94 5.82
CA PRO A 55 0.19 -9.87 5.27
C PRO A 55 -0.88 -10.26 6.31
N GLN A 56 -0.59 -11.20 7.21
CA GLN A 56 -1.52 -11.55 8.30
C GLN A 56 -1.64 -10.43 9.34
N HIS A 57 -0.55 -9.69 9.62
CA HIS A 57 -0.65 -8.50 10.48
C HIS A 57 -1.52 -7.42 9.85
N GLN A 58 -1.38 -7.18 8.53
CA GLN A 58 -2.20 -6.20 7.81
C GLN A 58 -3.67 -6.62 7.80
N ARG A 59 -3.95 -7.89 7.52
CA ARG A 59 -5.30 -8.46 7.63
C ARG A 59 -5.90 -8.24 9.01
N ASP A 60 -5.19 -8.66 10.06
CA ASP A 60 -5.71 -8.63 11.42
C ASP A 60 -5.91 -7.18 11.89
N PHE A 61 -5.00 -6.26 11.55
CA PHE A 61 -5.16 -4.83 11.80
C PHE A 61 -6.40 -4.24 11.11
N ILE A 62 -6.66 -4.62 9.86
CA ILE A 62 -7.84 -4.16 9.14
C ILE A 62 -9.13 -4.69 9.77
N ILE A 63 -9.17 -5.98 10.12
CA ILE A 63 -10.37 -6.59 10.71
C ILE A 63 -10.67 -6.04 12.10
N GLN A 64 -9.65 -5.95 12.94
CA GLN A 64 -9.82 -5.71 14.37
C GLN A 64 -9.84 -4.23 14.71
N ASP A 65 -9.15 -3.39 13.92
CA ASP A 65 -8.87 -2.00 14.31
C ASP A 65 -9.24 -1.00 13.21
N LEU A 66 -8.56 -0.99 12.06
CA LEU A 66 -8.67 0.10 11.08
C LEU A 66 -10.02 0.11 10.36
N GLY A 67 -10.50 -1.05 9.89
CA GLY A 67 -11.78 -1.17 9.20
C GLY A 67 -12.96 -0.71 10.07
N PRO A 68 -13.16 -1.31 11.27
CA PRO A 68 -14.21 -0.87 12.19
C PRO A 68 -14.09 0.60 12.59
N ALA A 69 -12.87 1.11 12.81
CA ALA A 69 -12.67 2.51 13.18
C ALA A 69 -13.09 3.47 12.06
N LEU A 70 -12.74 3.19 10.79
CA LEU A 70 -13.18 4.00 9.66
C LEU A 70 -14.70 4.04 9.56
N VAL A 71 -15.38 2.91 9.73
CA VAL A 71 -16.85 2.85 9.73
C VAL A 71 -17.43 3.65 10.89
N ALA A 72 -16.93 3.45 12.11
CA ALA A 72 -17.42 4.16 13.30
C ALA A 72 -17.16 5.68 13.24
N GLY A 73 -16.07 6.11 12.58
CA GLY A 73 -15.73 7.50 12.33
C GLY A 73 -16.50 8.14 11.18
N GLY A 74 -17.36 7.40 10.47
CA GLY A 74 -18.12 7.92 9.32
C GLY A 74 -17.31 8.04 8.03
N TYR A 75 -16.14 7.40 7.95
CA TYR A 75 -15.23 7.43 6.80
C TYR A 75 -15.48 6.29 5.81
N THR A 76 -16.74 5.87 5.64
CA THR A 76 -17.11 4.73 4.77
C THR A 76 -16.88 4.97 3.29
N ASP A 77 -16.77 6.23 2.87
CA ASP A 77 -16.56 6.60 1.46
C ASP A 77 -15.08 6.57 1.04
N ILE A 78 -14.16 6.51 2.02
CA ILE A 78 -12.72 6.47 1.73
C ILE A 78 -12.32 5.07 1.30
N ARG A 79 -11.56 4.98 0.19
CA ARG A 79 -11.06 3.71 -0.32
C ARG A 79 -9.84 3.25 0.48
N LEU A 80 -9.94 2.10 1.13
CA LEU A 80 -8.81 1.48 1.83
C LEU A 80 -8.00 0.59 0.87
N MET A 81 -6.70 0.86 0.77
CA MET A 81 -5.75 0.08 -0.02
C MET A 81 -4.84 -0.78 0.86
N ILE A 82 -4.62 -2.02 0.42
CA ILE A 82 -3.66 -2.97 1.03
C ILE A 82 -2.37 -3.02 0.22
N LEU A 83 -1.37 -3.76 0.74
CA LEU A 83 -0.03 -3.86 0.19
C LEU A 83 0.74 -2.52 0.25
N ASP A 84 0.55 -1.65 -0.74
CA ASP A 84 1.30 -0.38 -0.92
C ASP A 84 2.82 -0.62 -0.92
N ASP A 85 3.22 -1.59 -1.75
CA ASP A 85 4.56 -2.16 -1.83
C ASP A 85 4.77 -2.82 -3.20
N LEU A 86 5.92 -3.46 -3.40
CA LEU A 86 6.34 -4.09 -4.65
C LEU A 86 5.37 -5.17 -5.14
N ARG A 87 5.14 -5.21 -6.46
CA ARG A 87 4.26 -6.22 -7.08
C ARG A 87 4.75 -7.66 -6.93
N CYS A 88 6.01 -7.90 -6.54
CA CYS A 88 6.54 -9.26 -6.33
C CYS A 88 5.90 -9.97 -5.14
N HIS A 89 5.22 -9.24 -4.25
CA HIS A 89 4.46 -9.80 -3.14
C HIS A 89 3.09 -10.33 -3.58
N LEU A 90 2.66 -10.04 -4.80
CA LEU A 90 1.41 -10.51 -5.39
C LEU A 90 1.59 -11.84 -6.14
N PRO A 91 0.56 -12.71 -6.18
CA PRO A 91 -0.77 -12.54 -5.60
C PRO A 91 -0.87 -12.91 -4.10
N ASN A 92 0.19 -13.48 -3.53
CA ASN A 92 0.17 -14.05 -2.18
C ASN A 92 -0.30 -13.05 -1.11
N TRP A 93 0.12 -11.80 -1.18
CA TRP A 93 -0.33 -10.77 -0.24
C TRP A 93 -1.85 -10.56 -0.29
N ALA A 94 -2.41 -10.46 -1.50
CA ALA A 94 -3.84 -10.32 -1.70
C ALA A 94 -4.59 -11.53 -1.14
N ASP A 95 -4.13 -12.75 -1.43
CA ASP A 95 -4.75 -13.97 -0.90
C ASP A 95 -4.80 -14.01 0.62
N GLN A 96 -3.68 -13.69 1.27
CA GLN A 96 -3.58 -13.71 2.72
C GLN A 96 -4.41 -12.62 3.41
N VAL A 97 -4.67 -11.49 2.73
CA VAL A 97 -5.44 -10.37 3.30
C VAL A 97 -6.92 -10.44 2.95
N ILE A 98 -7.30 -10.72 1.71
CA ILE A 98 -8.70 -10.63 1.23
C ILE A 98 -9.30 -11.96 0.75
N GLY A 99 -8.52 -13.02 0.49
CA GLY A 99 -9.02 -14.20 -0.23
C GLY A 99 -10.14 -15.00 0.46
N ASN A 100 -10.08 -15.16 1.77
CA ASN A 100 -11.15 -15.76 2.59
C ASN A 100 -11.21 -15.08 3.96
N SER A 101 -11.31 -13.75 3.93
CA SER A 101 -11.18 -12.91 5.10
C SER A 101 -12.29 -11.88 5.17
N THR A 102 -12.77 -11.57 6.37
CA THR A 102 -13.69 -10.45 6.61
C THR A 102 -13.03 -9.10 6.35
N ALA A 103 -11.70 -9.02 6.22
CA ALA A 103 -11.01 -7.81 5.80
C ALA A 103 -11.48 -7.32 4.41
N ALA A 104 -11.89 -8.24 3.54
CA ALA A 104 -12.41 -7.94 2.20
C ALA A 104 -13.58 -6.95 2.21
N ALA A 105 -14.37 -6.89 3.30
CA ALA A 105 -15.48 -5.96 3.43
C ALA A 105 -15.03 -4.50 3.62
N TYR A 106 -13.79 -4.27 4.06
CA TYR A 106 -13.23 -2.94 4.29
C TYR A 106 -12.29 -2.49 3.17
N VAL A 107 -11.70 -3.44 2.43
CA VAL A 107 -10.68 -3.16 1.41
C VAL A 107 -11.33 -2.83 0.08
N SER A 108 -10.83 -1.79 -0.59
CA SER A 108 -11.29 -1.38 -1.91
C SER A 108 -10.33 -1.75 -3.03
N GLY A 109 -9.03 -1.84 -2.75
CA GLY A 109 -8.00 -2.08 -3.75
C GLY A 109 -6.62 -2.38 -3.18
N ILE A 110 -5.64 -2.48 -4.06
CA ILE A 110 -4.26 -2.88 -3.76
C ILE A 110 -3.32 -1.81 -4.34
N GLY A 111 -2.51 -1.20 -3.46
CA GLY A 111 -1.45 -0.26 -3.83
C GLY A 111 -0.18 -1.00 -4.25
N ILE A 112 0.50 -0.52 -5.29
CA ILE A 112 1.65 -1.17 -5.93
C ILE A 112 2.78 -0.17 -6.19
N HIS A 113 4.01 -0.56 -5.87
CA HIS A 113 5.22 0.21 -6.13
C HIS A 113 6.06 -0.45 -7.25
N TRP A 114 6.67 0.37 -8.12
CA TRP A 114 7.38 -0.08 -9.34
C TRP A 114 8.69 -0.80 -9.11
N TYR A 115 9.45 -0.50 -8.04
CA TYR A 115 10.93 -0.55 -8.06
C TYR A 115 11.61 -1.84 -8.58
N LEU A 116 10.96 -3.00 -8.51
CA LEU A 116 11.47 -4.29 -9.02
C LEU A 116 10.74 -4.84 -10.27
N ASP A 117 10.02 -4.00 -10.99
CA ASP A 117 9.20 -4.37 -12.15
C ASP A 117 10.02 -4.97 -13.30
N SER A 118 11.28 -4.56 -13.45
CA SER A 118 12.19 -5.08 -14.49
C SER A 118 12.50 -6.57 -14.34
N VAL A 119 12.38 -7.11 -13.13
CA VAL A 119 12.63 -8.53 -12.80
C VAL A 119 11.40 -9.26 -12.30
N THR A 120 10.28 -8.56 -12.15
CA THR A 120 9.02 -9.08 -11.64
C THR A 120 7.96 -8.95 -12.73
N PRO A 121 7.66 -9.98 -13.54
CA PRO A 121 6.72 -9.84 -14.64
C PRO A 121 5.28 -9.52 -14.18
N ALA A 122 4.63 -8.55 -14.83
CA ALA A 122 3.23 -8.16 -14.54
C ALA A 122 2.26 -9.35 -14.71
N GLY A 123 2.45 -10.17 -15.75
CA GLY A 123 1.57 -11.31 -16.03
C GLY A 123 1.56 -12.41 -14.97
N LEU A 124 2.60 -12.50 -14.13
CA LEU A 124 2.67 -13.47 -13.02
C LEU A 124 2.21 -12.86 -11.68
N THR A 125 1.99 -11.55 -11.65
CA THR A 125 1.69 -10.81 -10.43
C THR A 125 0.36 -10.08 -10.56
N LEU A 126 0.31 -9.00 -11.35
CA LEU A 126 -0.87 -8.17 -11.56
C LEU A 126 -2.01 -8.94 -12.24
N ASP A 127 -1.74 -9.61 -13.36
CA ASP A 127 -2.79 -10.32 -14.12
C ASP A 127 -3.40 -11.46 -13.27
N VAL A 128 -2.55 -12.24 -12.60
CA VAL A 128 -3.00 -13.32 -11.71
C VAL A 128 -3.83 -12.75 -10.55
N THR A 129 -3.38 -11.64 -9.95
CA THR A 129 -4.11 -10.99 -8.85
C THR A 129 -5.47 -10.49 -9.30
N HIS A 130 -5.53 -9.83 -10.47
CA HIS A 130 -6.78 -9.34 -11.03
C HIS A 130 -7.74 -10.48 -11.36
N HIS A 131 -7.25 -11.60 -11.90
CA HIS A 131 -8.06 -12.78 -12.16
C HIS A 131 -8.63 -13.42 -10.88
N LEU A 132 -7.85 -13.46 -9.80
CA LEU A 132 -8.29 -14.03 -8.52
C LEU A 132 -9.22 -13.09 -7.74
N TYR A 133 -8.98 -11.77 -7.80
CA TYR A 133 -9.67 -10.75 -7.02
C TYR A 133 -10.19 -9.60 -7.90
N PRO A 134 -11.07 -9.88 -8.89
CA PRO A 134 -11.45 -8.89 -9.93
C PRO A 134 -12.25 -7.69 -9.40
N ASN A 135 -12.82 -7.80 -8.21
CA ASN A 135 -13.60 -6.74 -7.58
C ASN A 135 -12.74 -5.69 -6.84
N PHE A 136 -11.43 -5.92 -6.73
CA PHE A 136 -10.49 -5.03 -6.05
C PHE A 136 -9.60 -4.38 -7.10
N PHE A 137 -9.57 -3.05 -7.13
CA PHE A 137 -8.73 -2.36 -8.11
C PHE A 137 -7.24 -2.54 -7.79
N LEU A 138 -6.41 -2.56 -8.83
CA LEU A 138 -4.96 -2.48 -8.71
C LEU A 138 -4.54 -1.06 -9.08
N LEU A 139 -3.72 -0.43 -8.25
CA LEU A 139 -3.25 0.93 -8.48
C LEU A 139 -1.75 1.03 -8.19
N TYR A 140 -0.99 1.53 -9.17
CA TYR A 140 0.36 1.99 -8.90
C TYR A 140 0.32 3.29 -8.11
N THR A 141 0.74 3.22 -6.84
CA THR A 141 0.71 4.34 -5.89
C THR A 141 2.04 5.07 -5.81
N GLU A 142 3.15 4.40 -6.16
CA GLU A 142 4.49 4.99 -6.16
C GLU A 142 5.39 4.49 -7.30
N ALA A 143 6.15 5.40 -7.89
CA ALA A 143 7.21 5.10 -8.84
C ALA A 143 8.25 6.22 -8.86
N CYS A 144 9.55 5.87 -8.79
CA CYS A 144 10.62 6.83 -9.04
C CYS A 144 11.85 6.22 -9.72
N ASN A 145 12.64 7.07 -10.37
CA ASN A 145 13.92 6.71 -10.97
C ASN A 145 15.09 7.14 -10.08
N GLY A 146 16.24 6.47 -10.21
CA GLY A 146 17.44 6.85 -9.46
C GLY A 146 17.36 6.53 -7.96
N PHE A 147 16.51 5.58 -7.59
CA PHE A 147 16.33 5.15 -6.21
C PHE A 147 17.56 4.38 -5.68
N LEU A 148 18.26 3.64 -6.54
CA LEU A 148 19.48 2.90 -6.17
C LEU A 148 20.60 3.86 -5.74
N ASP A 149 21.38 3.48 -4.72
CA ASP A 149 22.43 4.33 -4.15
C ASP A 149 23.54 4.68 -5.14
N TRP A 150 23.85 3.77 -6.06
CA TRP A 150 24.84 3.97 -7.11
C TRP A 150 24.31 4.70 -8.34
N ASP A 151 23.02 5.02 -8.41
CA ASP A 151 22.45 5.79 -9.51
C ASP A 151 22.62 7.30 -9.31
N VAL A 152 22.79 8.02 -10.43
CA VAL A 152 22.69 9.48 -10.45
C VAL A 152 21.27 9.88 -10.04
N LYS A 153 21.11 10.59 -8.91
CA LYS A 153 19.76 10.93 -8.41
C LYS A 153 18.97 11.79 -9.40
N VAL A 154 19.60 12.83 -9.97
CA VAL A 154 18.97 13.72 -10.97
C VAL A 154 19.76 13.69 -12.29
N ALA A 155 19.12 13.21 -13.35
CA ALA A 155 19.67 13.21 -14.71
C ALA A 155 18.88 14.18 -15.59
N LEU A 156 19.30 15.44 -15.63
CA LEU A 156 18.63 16.50 -16.38
C LEU A 156 18.55 16.15 -17.88
N GLY A 157 17.35 16.23 -18.46
CA GLY A 157 17.12 15.93 -19.87
C GLY A 157 17.16 14.45 -20.25
N SER A 158 17.15 13.51 -19.28
CA SER A 158 17.15 12.08 -19.57
C SER A 158 15.84 11.62 -20.22
N TRP A 159 15.85 11.49 -21.55
CA TRP A 159 14.73 10.91 -22.31
C TRP A 159 14.47 9.47 -21.89
N GLU A 160 15.53 8.70 -21.62
CA GLU A 160 15.46 7.31 -21.18
C GLU A 160 14.61 7.16 -19.90
N ARG A 161 14.85 7.98 -18.86
CA ARG A 161 14.01 7.96 -17.65
C ARG A 161 12.55 8.30 -17.94
N GLY A 162 12.30 9.23 -18.86
CA GLY A 162 10.96 9.50 -19.36
C GLY A 162 10.33 8.25 -20.00
N THR A 163 11.08 7.49 -20.80
CA THR A 163 10.57 6.26 -21.39
C THR A 163 10.23 5.18 -20.36
N TYR A 164 10.97 5.09 -19.25
CA TYR A 164 10.65 4.14 -18.18
C TYR A 164 9.28 4.40 -17.57
N TYR A 165 8.94 5.66 -17.30
CA TYR A 165 7.59 6.03 -16.84
C TYR A 165 6.51 5.62 -17.84
N SER A 166 6.68 6.00 -19.12
CA SER A 166 5.69 5.64 -20.14
C SER A 166 5.53 4.14 -20.33
N ARG A 167 6.61 3.36 -20.19
CA ARG A 167 6.57 1.91 -20.33
C ARG A 167 5.85 1.26 -19.16
N SER A 168 6.12 1.71 -17.93
CA SER A 168 5.44 1.21 -16.73
C SER A 168 3.93 1.49 -16.76
N ILE A 169 3.51 2.64 -17.32
CA ILE A 169 2.07 2.96 -17.45
C ILE A 169 1.37 2.08 -18.49
N LEU A 170 2.06 1.71 -19.57
CA LEU A 170 1.47 1.01 -20.72
C LEU A 170 1.63 -0.52 -20.68
N LYS A 171 2.52 -1.06 -19.83
CA LYS A 171 2.92 -2.47 -19.82
C LYS A 171 2.93 -3.04 -18.40
#